data_AF-A0A9X8EB54-F1
#
_entry.id   AF-A0A9X8EB54-F1
#
_cell.length_a   1.000
_cell.length_b   1.000
_cell.length_c   1.000
_cell.angle_alpha   90.00
_cell.angle_beta   90.00
_cell.angle_gamma   90.00
#
_symmetry.space_group_name_H-M   'P 1'
#
loop_
_entity.id
_entity.type
_entity.pdbx_description
1 polymer ?
#
loop_
_entity_poly.entity_id
_entity_poly.type
_entity_poly.pdbx_seq_one_letter_code
_entity_poly.pdbx_strand_id
1 'polypeptide(L)'
;MASTTGAAKRHITQETFNECVRENMEEFDMIEEDAIADAVTQFESQGVDLSTIVKALDVVHPVLAALKVIEADESDDETCLHVQL
;
A
#
# COMPACT_ATOMS: atom_id res chain seq x y z
N MET A 1 12.61 -12.14 -42.42
CA MET A 1 12.62 -12.31 -40.96
C MET A 1 12.82 -10.94 -40.32
N ALA A 2 11.77 -10.11 -40.26
CA ALA A 2 11.83 -8.84 -39.52
C ALA A 2 11.09 -9.09 -38.20
N SER A 3 11.85 -9.43 -37.17
CA SER A 3 11.35 -9.59 -35.81
C SER A 3 11.61 -8.31 -35.02
N THR A 4 10.82 -8.15 -33.96
CA THR A 4 10.92 -7.18 -32.87
C THR A 4 10.39 -5.76 -33.13
N THR A 5 9.07 -5.65 -33.27
CA THR A 5 8.34 -4.48 -32.73
C THR A 5 8.41 -4.58 -31.21
N GLY A 6 9.02 -3.59 -30.54
CA GLY A 6 9.09 -3.54 -29.09
C GLY A 6 7.67 -3.53 -28.51
N ALA A 7 7.30 -4.57 -27.76
CA ALA A 7 6.05 -4.62 -27.03
C ALA A 7 6.03 -3.43 -26.07
N ALA A 8 5.12 -2.48 -26.30
CA ALA A 8 4.88 -1.41 -25.34
C ALA A 8 4.45 -2.06 -24.03
N LYS A 9 5.33 -2.02 -23.03
CA LYS A 9 5.00 -2.54 -21.70
C LYS A 9 3.81 -1.74 -21.17
N ARG A 10 2.80 -2.43 -20.66
CA ARG A 10 1.63 -1.77 -20.06
C ARG A 10 2.07 -1.18 -18.73
N HIS A 11 1.74 0.08 -18.46
CA HIS A 11 2.05 0.73 -17.19
C HIS A 11 0.74 1.02 -16.46
N ILE A 12 0.77 1.02 -15.14
CA ILE A 12 -0.35 1.42 -14.29
C ILE A 12 0.03 2.65 -13.47
N THR A 13 -0.96 3.29 -12.86
CA THR A 13 -0.73 4.38 -11.91
C THR A 13 -0.55 3.83 -10.50
N GLN A 14 0.05 4.63 -9.62
CA GLN A 14 0.12 4.30 -8.20
C GLN A 14 -1.27 4.13 -7.58
N GLU A 15 -2.26 4.92 -8.02
CA GLU A 15 -3.65 4.82 -7.57
C GLU A 15 -4.24 3.44 -7.86
N THR A 16 -4.10 2.94 -9.09
CA THR A 16 -4.57 1.59 -9.47
C THR A 16 -3.85 0.49 -8.69
N PHE A 17 -2.55 0.64 -8.44
CA PHE A 17 -1.82 -0.33 -7.63
C PHE A 17 -2.32 -0.32 -6.18
N ASN A 18 -2.46 0.86 -5.57
CA ASN A 18 -2.92 1.01 -4.18
C ASN A 18 -4.35 0.54 -3.98
N GLU A 19 -5.23 0.76 -4.95
CA GLU A 19 -6.61 0.28 -4.93
C GLU A 19 -6.64 -1.26 -4.95
N CYS A 20 -5.87 -1.89 -5.84
CA CYS A 20 -5.76 -3.35 -5.88
C CYS A 20 -5.19 -3.93 -4.57
N VAL A 21 -4.18 -3.30 -3.97
CA VAL A 21 -3.66 -3.72 -2.66
C VAL A 21 -4.73 -3.58 -1.58
N ARG A 22 -5.48 -2.47 -1.56
CA ARG A 22 -6.58 -2.26 -0.60
C ARG A 22 -7.68 -3.30 -0.77
N GLU A 23 -8.12 -3.55 -1.99
CA GLU A 23 -9.11 -4.59 -2.30
C GLU A 23 -8.61 -5.97 -1.84
N ASN A 24 -7.33 -6.29 -2.09
CA ASN A 24 -6.74 -7.53 -1.60
C ASN A 24 -6.79 -7.65 -0.06
N MET A 25 -6.57 -6.55 0.66
CA MET A 25 -6.68 -6.52 2.12
C MET A 25 -8.14 -6.65 2.60
N GLU A 26 -9.07 -5.92 1.99
CA GLU A 26 -10.48 -5.87 2.41
C GLU A 26 -11.30 -7.09 1.99
N GLU A 27 -11.08 -7.60 0.78
CA GLU A 27 -11.85 -8.72 0.22
C GLU A 27 -11.31 -10.09 0.64
N PHE A 28 -10.00 -10.19 0.92
CA PHE A 28 -9.34 -11.45 1.26
C PHE A 28 -8.73 -11.47 2.67
N ASP A 29 -8.97 -10.44 3.49
CA ASP A 29 -8.41 -10.30 4.84
C ASP A 29 -6.88 -10.47 4.89
N MET A 30 -6.19 -10.04 3.83
CA MET A 30 -4.74 -10.17 3.71
C MET A 30 -4.04 -9.07 4.52
N ILE A 31 -2.90 -9.42 5.11
CA ILE A 31 -2.00 -8.42 5.68
C ILE A 31 -1.39 -7.59 4.55
N GLU A 32 -1.03 -6.33 4.83
CA GLU A 32 -0.49 -5.39 3.85
C GLU A 32 0.67 -5.97 3.02
N GLU A 33 1.61 -6.65 3.67
CA GLU A 33 2.79 -7.26 3.02
C GLU A 33 2.38 -8.33 1.99
N ASP A 34 1.44 -9.20 2.37
CA ASP A 34 0.93 -10.27 1.51
C ASP A 34 0.09 -9.70 0.36
N ALA A 35 -0.76 -8.70 0.64
CA ALA A 35 -1.58 -8.02 -0.36
C ALA A 35 -0.72 -7.32 -1.42
N ILE A 36 0.38 -6.67 -1.00
CA ILE A 36 1.38 -6.07 -1.91
C ILE A 36 2.03 -7.15 -2.78
N ALA A 37 2.48 -8.25 -2.17
CA ALA A 37 3.14 -9.33 -2.89
C ALA A 37 2.21 -9.97 -3.94
N ASP A 38 0.95 -10.16 -3.59
CA ASP A 38 -0.07 -10.69 -4.51
C ASP A 38 -0.34 -9.72 -5.67
N ALA A 39 -0.58 -8.43 -5.37
CA ALA A 39 -0.80 -7.41 -6.40
C ALA A 39 0.38 -7.30 -7.38
N VAL A 40 1.62 -7.34 -6.88
CA VAL A 40 2.82 -7.38 -7.73
C VAL A 40 2.79 -8.59 -8.67
N THR A 41 2.48 -9.77 -8.13
CA THR A 41 2.42 -11.01 -8.92
C THR A 41 1.33 -10.94 -10.00
N GLN A 42 0.15 -10.42 -9.67
CA GLN A 42 -0.95 -10.26 -10.62
C GLN A 42 -0.60 -9.33 -11.77
N PHE A 43 0.00 -8.18 -11.50
CA PHE A 43 0.37 -7.21 -12.53
C PHE A 43 1.54 -7.68 -13.39
N GLU A 44 2.58 -8.27 -12.80
CA GLU A 44 3.73 -8.82 -13.53
C GLU A 44 3.30 -9.97 -14.46
N SER A 45 2.37 -10.82 -14.01
CA SER A 45 1.80 -11.91 -14.82
C SER A 45 1.01 -11.40 -16.04
N GLN A 46 0.47 -10.19 -15.96
CA GLN A 46 -0.22 -9.52 -17.06
C GLN A 46 0.74 -8.75 -17.99
N GLY A 47 2.03 -8.73 -17.70
CA GLY A 47 3.04 -7.96 -18.44
C GLY A 47 2.97 -6.46 -18.16
N VAL A 48 2.50 -6.08 -16.97
CA VAL A 48 2.55 -4.69 -16.50
C VAL A 48 3.94 -4.39 -15.94
N ASP A 49 4.49 -3.23 -16.32
CA ASP A 49 5.74 -2.72 -15.77
C ASP A 49 5.46 -1.93 -14.49
N LEU A 50 5.99 -2.44 -13.37
CA LEU A 50 5.85 -1.85 -12.04
C LEU A 50 7.09 -1.04 -11.62
N SER A 51 8.04 -0.80 -12.53
CA SER A 51 9.27 -0.04 -12.20
C SER A 51 9.00 1.42 -11.79
N THR A 52 7.84 1.97 -12.14
CA THR A 52 7.39 3.30 -11.74
C THR A 52 6.49 3.30 -10.50
N ILE A 53 6.22 2.13 -9.92
CA ILE A 53 5.30 1.94 -8.79
C ILE A 53 6.10 1.78 -7.50
N VAL A 54 5.76 2.58 -6.50
CA VAL A 54 6.27 2.45 -5.13
C VAL A 54 5.48 1.33 -4.45
N LYS A 55 6.15 0.21 -4.18
CA LYS A 55 5.54 -1.01 -3.63
C LYS A 55 5.47 -1.00 -2.11
N ALA A 56 6.38 -0.30 -1.44
CA ALA A 56 6.37 -0.09 0.00
C ALA A 56 7.08 1.24 0.31
N LEU A 57 6.58 1.96 1.31
CA LEU A 57 7.31 3.07 1.92
C LEU A 57 8.19 2.48 3.02
N ASP A 58 9.42 2.10 2.68
CA ASP A 58 10.40 1.72 3.68
C ASP A 58 10.82 3.00 4.44
N VAL A 59 10.16 3.24 5.57
CA VAL A 59 10.19 4.54 6.24
C VAL A 59 11.49 4.71 7.03
N VAL A 60 12.53 5.23 6.37
CA VAL A 60 13.75 5.74 7.06
C VAL A 60 13.80 7.26 7.10
N HIS A 61 12.80 7.96 6.52
CA HIS A 61 12.84 9.41 6.46
C HIS A 61 12.37 10.04 7.79
N PRO A 62 13.17 10.92 8.43
CA PRO A 62 12.87 11.47 9.75
C PRO A 62 11.54 12.24 9.82
N VAL A 63 11.07 12.79 8.69
CA VAL A 63 9.77 13.48 8.62
C VAL A 63 8.60 12.50 8.73
N LEU A 64 8.68 11.32 8.11
CA LEU A 64 7.62 10.31 8.23
C LEU A 64 7.64 9.65 9.62
N ALA A 65 8.84 9.45 10.20
CA ALA A 65 8.97 8.97 11.58
C ALA A 65 8.32 9.94 12.58
N ALA A 66 8.49 11.25 12.39
CA ALA A 66 7.85 12.26 13.22
C ALA A 66 6.31 12.27 13.07
N LEU A 67 5.76 11.99 11.88
CA LEU A 67 4.31 11.89 11.66
C LEU A 67 3.69 10.74 12.45
N LYS A 68 4.34 9.57 12.46
CA LYS A 68 3.87 8.38 13.21
C LYS A 68 3.85 8.58 14.72
N VAL A 69 4.72 9.46 15.25
CA VAL A 69 4.72 9.85 16.66
C VAL A 69 3.51 10.70 17.03
N ILE A 70 2.95 11.46 16.07
CA ILE A 70 1.80 12.34 16.31
C ILE A 70 0.48 11.56 16.27
N GLU A 71 0.37 10.51 15.44
CA GLU A 71 -0.85 9.69 15.33
C GLU A 71 -1.09 8.78 16.54
N ALA A 72 -0.12 8.61 17.43
CA ALA A 72 -0.22 7.74 18.61
C ALA A 72 -0.87 8.40 19.85
N ASP A 73 -1.31 9.67 19.76
CA ASP A 73 -1.87 10.43 20.90
C ASP A 73 -3.41 10.44 20.97
N GLU A 74 -4.13 9.87 19.99
CA GLU A 74 -5.63 9.84 19.96
C GLU A 74 -6.21 8.52 20.54
N SER A 75 -5.63 8.02 21.63
CA SER A 75 -6.08 6.83 22.34
C SER A 75 -5.79 7.00 23.83
N ASP A 76 -6.68 7.67 24.56
CA ASP A 76 -7.02 7.40 25.97
C ASP A 76 -7.75 8.61 26.59
N ASP A 77 -8.98 8.90 26.17
CA ASP A 77 -9.94 9.59 27.04
C ASP A 77 -10.98 8.57 27.51
N GLU A 78 -10.53 7.75 28.47
CA GLU A 78 -11.38 7.13 29.48
C GLU A 78 -12.40 8.17 29.96
N THR A 79 -13.68 7.98 29.64
CA THR A 79 -14.76 8.73 30.28
C THR A 79 -14.86 8.30 31.74
N CYS A 80 -13.94 8.77 32.59
CA CYS A 80 -14.04 8.71 34.04
C CYS A 80 -15.05 9.78 34.50
N LEU A 81 -16.33 9.55 34.19
CA LEU A 81 -17.43 10.14 34.96
C LEU A 81 -17.67 9.26 36.19
N HIS A 82 -16.68 9.26 37.09
CA HIS A 82 -16.88 8.85 38.46
C HIS A 82 -17.63 9.98 39.18
N VAL A 83 -18.96 10.01 39.05
CA VAL A 83 -19.80 10.84 39.91
C VAL A 83 -19.81 10.18 41.29
N GLN A 84 -18.86 10.55 42.13
CA GLN A 84 -18.97 10.39 43.57
C GLN A 84 -19.66 11.64 44.14
N LEU A 85 -20.99 11.64 44.09
CA LEU A 85 -21.84 12.45 44.97
C LEU A 85 -22.97 11.58 45.50
#